data_AF-A0A182EL37-F1
#
_entry.id   AF-A0A182EL37-F1
#
_cell.length_a   1.000
_cell.length_b   1.000
_cell.length_c   1.000
_cell.angle_alpha   90.00
_cell.angle_beta   90.00
_cell.angle_gamma   90.00
#
_symmetry.space_group_name_H-M   'P 1'
#
loop_
_entity.id
_entity.type
_entity.pdbx_description
1 polymer ?
#
loop_
_entity_poly.entity_id
_entity_poly.type
_entity_poly.pdbx_seq_one_letter_code
_entity_poly.pdbx_strand_id
1 'polypeptide(L)'
;MIQDAHANTRGKVASNSKESGSALIRSDLPLWTKCTCHRMPEVSAQLMRLHVVTPKAPVTVILNPRVQPTSKEPIYHTGEAPIHLEWARYYILRFPYIYAGPHGTVQRSHEATMSGKLLANCVEVQYIPKH
;
A
#
# COMPACT_ATOMS: atom_id res chain seq x y z
N MET A 1 32.54 -5.01 25.35
CA MET A 1 31.83 -3.84 24.81
C MET A 1 31.17 -4.30 23.53
N ILE A 2 29.85 -4.34 23.53
CA ILE A 2 28.98 -5.08 22.61
C ILE A 2 29.04 -4.46 21.22
N GLN A 3 29.26 -5.29 20.19
CA GLN A 3 29.13 -4.90 18.79
C GLN A 3 27.65 -5.02 18.41
N ASP A 4 26.98 -3.89 18.24
CA ASP A 4 25.60 -3.85 17.77
C ASP A 4 25.56 -4.12 16.26
N ALA A 5 25.10 -5.32 15.92
CA ALA A 5 24.81 -5.73 14.56
C ALA A 5 23.60 -4.96 14.04
N HIS A 6 23.81 -4.05 13.09
CA HIS A 6 22.72 -3.47 12.31
C HIS A 6 22.08 -4.58 11.46
N ALA A 7 20.91 -5.03 11.90
CA ALA A 7 20.05 -5.94 11.16
C ALA A 7 19.59 -5.26 9.85
N ASN A 8 20.25 -5.60 8.74
CA ASN A 8 19.81 -5.26 7.40
C ASN A 8 18.59 -6.13 7.06
N THR A 9 17.38 -5.67 7.41
CA THR A 9 16.13 -6.28 6.94
C THR A 9 15.97 -5.99 5.45
N ARG A 10 16.72 -6.72 4.63
CA ARG A 10 16.56 -6.79 3.19
C ARG A 10 15.16 -7.34 2.94
N GLY A 11 14.20 -6.44 2.72
CA GLY A 11 12.85 -6.78 2.28
C GLY A 11 12.97 -7.65 1.04
N LYS A 12 12.77 -8.97 1.22
CA LYS A 12 12.61 -9.90 0.12
C LYS A 12 11.32 -9.50 -0.57
N VAL A 13 11.43 -8.83 -1.72
CA VAL A 13 10.37 -8.90 -2.72
C VAL A 13 10.22 -10.39 -3.00
N ALA A 14 9.07 -10.95 -2.65
CA ALA A 14 8.74 -12.32 -2.98
C ALA A 14 8.71 -12.45 -4.50
N SER A 15 9.81 -12.91 -5.08
CA SER A 15 9.78 -13.55 -6.39
C SER A 15 9.03 -14.88 -6.20
N ASN A 16 7.74 -14.89 -6.56
CA ASN A 16 6.87 -16.07 -6.54
C ASN A 16 6.70 -16.80 -5.19
N SER A 17 6.20 -16.12 -4.15
CA SER A 17 5.53 -16.84 -3.06
C SER A 17 4.02 -16.80 -3.29
N LYS A 18 3.36 -17.96 -3.18
CA LYS A 18 1.90 -18.09 -3.07
C LYS A 18 1.45 -17.54 -1.71
N GLU A 19 1.71 -16.26 -1.46
CA GLU A 19 1.24 -15.62 -0.24
C GLU A 19 -0.28 -15.50 -0.38
N SER A 20 -1.01 -16.05 0.60
CA SER A 20 -2.47 -15.95 0.60
C SER A 20 -2.85 -14.48 0.48
N GLY A 21 -3.86 -14.15 -0.34
CA GLY A 21 -4.34 -12.76 -0.46
C GLY A 21 -4.69 -12.15 0.90
N SER A 22 -5.10 -12.97 1.88
CA SER A 22 -5.33 -12.57 3.26
C SER A 22 -4.07 -12.10 3.99
N ALA A 23 -2.90 -12.69 3.71
CA ALA A 23 -1.62 -12.27 4.30
C ALA A 23 -1.15 -10.96 3.65
N LEU A 24 -1.30 -10.83 2.33
CA LEU A 24 -0.96 -9.61 1.60
C LEU A 24 -1.72 -8.39 2.14
N ILE A 25 -3.03 -8.53 2.35
CA ILE A 25 -3.89 -7.45 2.89
C ILE A 25 -3.49 -7.03 4.32
N ARG A 26 -2.93 -7.97 5.11
CA ARG A 26 -2.46 -7.73 6.48
C ARG A 26 -1.01 -7.24 6.54
N SER A 27 -0.37 -7.04 5.40
CA SER A 27 1.02 -6.57 5.30
C SER A 27 1.09 -5.15 4.76
N ASP A 28 2.16 -4.44 5.12
CA ASP A 28 2.47 -3.14 4.52
C ASP A 28 2.87 -3.36 3.05
N LEU A 29 2.25 -2.61 2.14
CA LEU A 29 2.54 -2.65 0.71
C LEU A 29 3.44 -1.48 0.32
N PRO A 30 4.44 -1.68 -0.57
CA PRO A 30 5.35 -0.61 -0.97
C PRO A 30 4.61 0.52 -1.69
N LEU A 31 4.84 1.77 -1.27
CA LEU A 31 4.34 2.93 -2.01
C LEU A 31 5.17 3.18 -3.27
N TRP A 32 6.49 2.97 -3.21
CA TRP A 32 7.36 3.01 -4.39
C TRP A 32 8.07 1.68 -4.61
N THR A 33 8.25 1.33 -5.88
CA THR A 33 8.90 0.09 -6.34
C THR A 33 9.77 0.37 -7.55
N LYS A 34 10.60 -0.60 -7.98
CA LYS A 34 11.33 -0.48 -9.25
C LYS A 34 10.37 -0.41 -10.43
N CYS A 35 10.54 0.56 -11.33
CA CYS A 35 9.78 0.55 -12.58
C CYS A 35 10.23 -0.63 -13.45
N THR A 36 9.27 -1.37 -13.99
CA THR A 36 9.52 -2.46 -14.95
C THR A 36 9.77 -1.96 -16.37
N CYS A 37 9.74 -0.65 -16.58
CA CYS A 37 9.85 -0.03 -17.89
C CYS A 37 11.26 -0.02 -18.49
N HIS A 38 12.28 -0.52 -17.77
CA HIS A 38 13.70 -0.57 -18.19
C HIS A 38 14.26 0.73 -18.79
N ARG A 39 13.67 1.89 -18.45
CA ARG A 39 14.13 3.21 -18.93
C ARG A 39 15.37 3.65 -18.15
N MET A 40 16.26 4.37 -18.85
CA MET A 40 17.41 5.05 -18.27
C MET A 40 17.13 6.56 -18.17
N PRO A 41 17.42 7.21 -17.03
CA PRO A 41 17.86 6.61 -15.75
C PRO A 41 16.77 5.72 -15.13
N GLU A 42 17.16 4.76 -14.28
CA GLU A 42 16.19 3.92 -13.56
C GLU A 42 15.24 4.81 -12.77
N VAL A 43 13.93 4.59 -12.93
CA VAL A 43 12.89 5.36 -12.24
C VAL A 43 12.12 4.47 -11.28
N SER A 44 11.73 5.02 -10.14
CA SER A 44 10.79 4.37 -9.23
C SER A 44 9.37 4.45 -9.79
N ALA A 45 8.59 3.38 -9.72
CA ALA A 45 7.14 3.38 -9.88
C ALA A 45 6.45 3.74 -8.55
N GLN A 46 5.22 4.24 -8.61
CA GLN A 46 4.42 4.59 -7.43
C GLN A 46 3.09 3.84 -7.45
N LEU A 47 2.63 3.39 -6.29
CA LEU A 47 1.29 2.87 -6.10
C LEU A 47 0.28 4.02 -6.24
N MET A 48 -0.42 4.03 -7.37
CA MET A 48 -1.35 5.12 -7.72
C MET A 48 -2.82 4.71 -7.68
N ARG A 49 -3.11 3.42 -7.80
CA ARG A 49 -4.48 2.91 -7.85
C ARG A 49 -4.60 1.60 -7.10
N LEU A 50 -5.65 1.48 -6.30
CA LEU A 50 -6.12 0.22 -5.74
C LEU A 50 -7.42 -0.15 -6.46
N HIS A 51 -7.40 -1.29 -7.13
CA HIS A 51 -8.53 -1.83 -7.85
C HIS A 51 -9.21 -2.88 -6.98
N VAL A 52 -10.51 -2.74 -6.76
CA VAL A 52 -11.28 -3.63 -5.87
C VAL A 52 -12.49 -4.15 -6.62
N VAL A 53 -12.61 -5.47 -6.69
CA VAL A 53 -13.80 -6.15 -7.22
C VAL A 53 -14.53 -6.77 -6.05
N THR A 54 -15.76 -6.33 -5.78
CA THR A 54 -16.56 -6.93 -4.71
C THR A 54 -17.32 -8.15 -5.26
N PRO A 55 -17.29 -9.30 -4.57
CA PRO A 55 -17.92 -10.51 -5.07
C PRO A 55 -19.45 -10.45 -4.94
N LYS A 56 -20.14 -11.35 -5.66
CA LYS A 56 -21.57 -11.65 -5.46
C LYS A 56 -21.74 -12.61 -4.27
N ALA A 57 -21.23 -12.22 -3.11
CA ALA A 57 -21.23 -13.03 -1.90
C ALA A 57 -21.66 -12.18 -0.69
N PRO A 58 -22.11 -12.79 0.40
CA PRO A 58 -22.54 -12.09 1.60
C PRO A 58 -21.32 -11.59 2.41
N VAL A 59 -20.57 -10.68 1.80
CA VAL A 59 -19.38 -10.05 2.37
C VAL A 59 -19.45 -8.55 2.15
N THR A 60 -18.98 -7.80 3.13
CA THR A 60 -18.76 -6.36 3.04
C THR A 60 -17.28 -6.12 2.91
N VAL A 61 -16.89 -5.32 1.91
CA VAL A 61 -15.51 -4.89 1.72
C VAL A 61 -15.39 -3.45 2.21
N ILE A 62 -14.44 -3.19 3.10
CA ILE A 62 -14.21 -1.89 3.72
C ILE A 62 -12.82 -1.41 3.34
N LEU A 63 -12.69 -0.16 2.91
CA LEU A 63 -11.41 0.48 2.61
C LEU A 63 -11.07 1.51 3.68
N ASN A 64 -9.87 1.40 4.25
CA ASN A 64 -9.29 2.39 5.15
C ASN A 64 -7.82 2.63 4.80
N PRO A 65 -7.55 3.28 3.65
CA PRO A 65 -6.19 3.45 3.16
C PRO A 65 -5.43 4.44 4.05
N ARG A 66 -4.25 4.01 4.49
CA ARG A 66 -3.32 4.83 5.27
C ARG A 66 -1.97 4.76 4.62
N VAL A 67 -1.45 5.90 4.18
CA VAL A 67 -0.19 5.94 3.43
C VAL A 67 0.85 6.68 4.26
N GLN A 68 2.02 6.06 4.43
CA GLN A 68 3.20 6.71 4.96
C GLN A 68 4.23 6.83 3.84
N PRO A 69 4.39 8.01 3.22
CA PRO A 69 5.34 8.20 2.16
C PRO A 69 6.77 7.92 2.63
N THR A 70 7.25 8.50 3.72
CA THR A 70 8.55 8.09 4.26
C THR A 70 8.42 7.86 5.75
N SER A 71 9.39 7.17 6.35
CA SER A 71 9.41 6.99 7.81
C SER A 71 9.44 8.31 8.59
N LYS A 72 9.84 9.42 7.94
CA LYS A 72 9.88 10.78 8.51
C LYS A 72 8.58 11.57 8.28
N GLU A 73 7.74 11.12 7.35
CA GLU A 73 6.49 11.80 7.01
C GLU A 73 5.33 11.25 7.85
N PRO A 74 4.28 12.06 8.09
CA PRO A 74 3.08 11.60 8.77
C PRO A 74 2.35 10.53 7.95
N ILE A 75 1.40 9.88 8.62
CA ILE A 75 0.47 8.97 7.96
C ILE A 75 -0.66 9.82 7.36
N TYR A 76 -0.87 9.67 6.07
CA TYR A 76 -1.93 10.31 5.31
C TYR A 76 -3.15 9.40 5.30
N HIS A 77 -4.31 10.00 5.59
CA HIS A 77 -5.62 9.35 5.61
C HIS A 77 -6.51 10.01 4.54
N THR A 78 -7.66 9.40 4.23
CA THR A 78 -8.67 10.01 3.33
C THR A 78 -9.32 11.25 3.93
N GLY A 79 -9.30 11.39 5.26
CA GLY A 79 -10.10 12.39 5.99
C GLY A 79 -11.56 11.98 6.16
N GLU A 80 -11.94 10.79 5.68
CA GLU A 80 -13.29 10.23 5.77
C GLU A 80 -13.29 9.00 6.68
N ALA A 81 -14.48 8.59 7.13
CA ALA A 81 -14.66 7.30 7.79
C ALA A 81 -14.29 6.14 6.82
N PRO A 82 -14.01 4.92 7.34
CA PRO A 82 -13.79 3.75 6.50
C PRO A 82 -14.89 3.57 5.45
N ILE A 83 -14.49 3.36 4.19
CA ILE A 83 -15.37 3.38 3.03
C ILE A 83 -15.94 1.97 2.82
N HIS A 84 -17.25 1.82 3.00
CA HIS A 84 -17.95 0.57 2.73
C HIS A 84 -18.30 0.46 1.24
N LEU A 85 -17.92 -0.65 0.61
CA LEU A 85 -18.15 -0.88 -0.80
C LEU A 85 -19.41 -1.74 -1.02
N GLU A 86 -20.23 -1.36 -2.00
CA GLU A 86 -21.36 -2.18 -2.43
C GLU A 86 -20.90 -3.50 -3.08
N TRP A 87 -21.74 -4.52 -2.98
CA TRP A 87 -21.51 -5.84 -3.57
C TRP A 87 -21.61 -5.84 -5.11
N ALA A 88 -20.93 -6.77 -5.77
CA ALA A 88 -20.93 -6.95 -7.23
C ALA A 88 -20.58 -5.69 -8.06
N ARG A 89 -19.57 -4.93 -7.62
CA ARG A 89 -19.08 -3.72 -8.27
C ARG A 89 -17.57 -3.74 -8.45
N TYR A 90 -17.11 -2.86 -9.33
CA TYR A 90 -15.69 -2.58 -9.55
C TYR A 90 -15.39 -1.15 -9.11
N TYR A 91 -14.45 -1.01 -8.19
CA TYR A 91 -14.01 0.27 -7.64
C TYR A 91 -12.55 0.52 -7.97
N ILE A 92 -12.22 1.80 -8.14
CA ILE A 92 -10.85 2.28 -8.29
C ILE A 92 -10.65 3.39 -7.27
N LEU A 93 -9.89 3.10 -6.21
CA LEU A 93 -9.36 4.12 -5.31
C LEU A 93 -8.11 4.71 -5.95
N ARG A 94 -8.08 6.04 -6.12
CA ARG A 94 -6.92 6.77 -6.64
C ARG A 94 -6.14 7.38 -5.50
N PHE A 95 -4.84 7.07 -5.42
CA PHE A 95 -3.95 7.71 -4.47
C PHE A 95 -3.45 9.06 -5.01
N PRO A 96 -3.03 9.99 -4.13
CA PRO A 96 -2.40 11.24 -4.53
C PRO A 96 -1.19 11.03 -5.44
N TYR A 97 -1.02 11.96 -6.39
CA TYR A 97 0.19 12.03 -7.23
C TYR A 97 1.38 12.54 -6.42
N ILE A 98 1.13 13.49 -5.52
CA ILE A 98 2.14 14.17 -4.70
C ILE A 98 1.64 14.13 -3.26
N TYR A 99 2.53 13.76 -2.35
CA TYR A 99 2.33 13.91 -0.91
C TYR A 99 3.11 15.14 -0.45
N ALA A 100 2.54 15.92 0.46
CA ALA A 100 3.19 17.11 1.00
C ALA A 100 2.84 17.28 2.47
N GLY A 101 3.85 17.58 3.26
CA GLY A 101 3.74 17.83 4.70
C GLY A 101 4.37 19.17 5.08
N PRO A 102 4.59 19.42 6.39
CA PRO A 102 5.22 20.64 6.88
C PRO A 102 6.61 20.92 6.30
N HIS A 103 7.30 19.89 5.83
CA HIS A 103 8.63 19.99 5.22
C HIS A 103 8.59 20.15 3.68
N GLY A 104 7.40 20.39 3.12
CA GLY A 104 7.17 20.53 1.68
C GLY A 104 6.77 19.22 1.02
N THR A 105 6.99 19.15 -0.30
CA THR A 105 6.62 17.97 -1.09
C THR A 105 7.57 16.82 -0.81
N VAL A 106 7.01 15.64 -0.57
CA VAL A 106 7.77 14.40 -0.43
C VAL A 106 8.42 14.06 -1.76
N GLN A 107 9.75 14.16 -1.80
CA GLN A 107 10.51 13.79 -3.00
C GLN A 107 10.45 12.28 -3.21
N ARG A 108 10.15 11.88 -4.45
CA ARG A 108 10.26 10.47 -4.85
C ARG A 108 11.74 10.07 -4.73
N SER A 109 12.00 8.90 -4.15
CA SER A 109 13.35 8.35 -4.12
C SER A 109 13.87 8.17 -5.54
N HIS A 110 15.04 8.77 -5.81
CA HIS A 110 15.78 8.60 -7.06
C HIS A 110 16.32 7.17 -7.22
N GLU A 111 16.62 6.53 -6.09
CA GLU A 111 16.92 5.11 -6.05
C GLU A 111 15.62 4.32 -6.13
N ALA A 112 15.61 3.29 -6.95
CA ALA A 112 14.51 2.36 -7.13
C ALA A 112 14.39 1.39 -5.94
N THR A 113 14.37 1.96 -4.74
CA THR A 113 14.30 1.26 -3.46
C THR A 113 12.85 1.26 -3.01
N MET A 114 12.44 0.18 -2.33
CA MET A 114 11.14 0.13 -1.66
C MET A 114 11.16 1.07 -0.46
N SER A 115 10.85 2.33 -0.70
CA SER A 115 10.53 3.30 0.35
C SER A 115 9.01 3.49 0.40
N GLY A 116 8.55 3.99 1.54
CA GLY A 116 7.14 4.29 1.76
C GLY A 116 6.21 3.10 1.72
N LYS A 117 5.03 3.28 2.28
CA LYS A 117 4.09 2.19 2.44
C LYS A 117 2.64 2.63 2.45
N LEU A 118 1.81 1.85 1.79
CA LEU A 118 0.42 1.69 2.16
C LEU A 118 0.37 0.71 3.33
N LEU A 119 -0.13 1.18 4.47
CA LEU A 119 -0.14 0.37 5.69
C LEU A 119 -1.09 -0.83 5.56
N ALA A 120 -0.76 -1.87 6.31
CA ALA A 120 -1.58 -3.06 6.49
C ALA A 120 -3.03 -2.72 6.86
N ASN A 121 -3.92 -3.64 6.48
CA ASN A 121 -5.37 -3.57 6.69
C ASN A 121 -6.01 -2.38 5.96
N CYS A 122 -5.44 -1.96 4.82
CA CYS A 122 -6.08 -1.01 3.91
C CYS A 122 -7.41 -1.54 3.38
N VAL A 123 -7.52 -2.86 3.21
CA VAL A 123 -8.74 -3.56 2.79
C VAL A 123 -9.16 -4.48 3.92
N GLU A 124 -10.43 -4.47 4.29
CA GLU A 124 -11.00 -5.42 5.23
C GLU A 124 -12.18 -6.12 4.56
N VAL A 125 -12.31 -7.43 4.79
CA VAL A 125 -13.41 -8.24 4.26
C VAL A 125 -14.12 -8.88 5.44
N GLN A 126 -15.37 -8.47 5.65
CA GLN A 126 -16.22 -8.98 6.72
C GLN A 126 -17.31 -9.85 6.12
N TYR A 127 -17.47 -11.08 6.63
CA TYR A 127 -18.60 -11.93 6.28
C TYR A 127 -19.84 -11.46 7.03
N ILE A 128 -20.94 -11.25 6.32
CA ILE A 128 -22.24 -10.93 6.92
C ILE A 128 -23.19 -12.08 6.60
N PRO A 129 -23.45 -13.01 7.53
CA PRO A 129 -24.39 -14.09 7.30
C PRO A 129 -25.74 -13.53 6.86
N LYS A 130 -26.32 -14.06 5.78
CA LYS A 130 -27.75 -13.83 5.51
C LYS A 130 -28.54 -14.71 6.47
N HIS A 131 -29.34 -14.08 7.32
CA HIS A 131 -30.36 -14.75 8.12
C HIS A 131 -31.42 -15.40 7.23
#